data_AF-A0A803XZ86-F1
#
_entry.id   AF-A0A803XZ86-F1
#
_cell.length_a   1.000
_cell.length_b   1.000
_cell.length_c   1.000
_cell.angle_alpha   90.00
_cell.angle_beta   90.00
_cell.angle_gamma   90.00
#
_symmetry.space_group_name_H-M   'P 1'
#
loop_
_entity.id
_entity.type
_entity.pdbx_description
1 polymer ?
#
loop_
_entity_poly.entity_id
_entity_poly.type
_entity_poly.pdbx_seq_one_letter_code
_entity_poly.pdbx_strand_id
1 'polypeptide(L)'
;MNPATPPPLSSLLPPPHLHTLARHWLQEDCPGLDPAALLVGLSPRLARIVCKSQGLLAGLPFVDAVWAELGCRSSWKVPEGSHVTPGTVVAEIWGSAARILQGERVVLEVLGRCSGTATAARRAVEVGRGLGWGGVVGGTRKTTPGFRLVEKYGLWVGGADPHRYDLGGMLMVKDTHRDAAGVPMTEVSVAIPGGEGHFRWGR
;
A
#
# COMPACT_ATOMS: atom_id res chain seq x y z
N MET A 1 -10.18 25.48 -21.09
CA MET A 1 -9.31 24.29 -21.03
C MET A 1 -9.85 23.40 -19.92
N ASN A 2 -10.33 22.19 -20.22
CA ASN A 2 -10.77 21.27 -19.16
C ASN A 2 -9.56 20.94 -18.27
N PRO A 3 -9.68 20.98 -16.94
CA PRO A 3 -8.62 20.44 -16.09
C PRO A 3 -8.50 18.96 -16.43
N ALA A 4 -7.35 18.54 -16.95
CA ALA A 4 -7.10 17.14 -17.26
C ALA A 4 -7.33 16.30 -16.00
N THR A 5 -8.08 15.20 -16.13
CA THR A 5 -8.27 14.25 -15.04
C THR A 5 -6.88 13.85 -14.51
N PRO A 6 -6.64 13.96 -13.19
CA PRO A 6 -5.33 13.60 -12.64
C PRO A 6 -5.03 12.13 -12.95
N PRO A 7 -3.75 11.78 -13.19
CA PRO A 7 -3.38 10.39 -13.44
C PRO A 7 -3.74 9.52 -12.23
N PRO A 8 -3.98 8.22 -12.43
CA PRO A 8 -4.33 7.31 -11.34
C PRO A 8 -3.18 7.21 -10.34
N LEU A 9 -3.48 7.00 -9.05
CA LEU A 9 -2.46 6.87 -8.00
C LEU A 9 -1.42 5.78 -8.30
N SER A 10 -1.81 4.75 -9.02
CA SER A 10 -0.93 3.67 -9.46
C SER A 10 0.23 4.17 -10.35
N SER A 11 0.09 5.30 -11.04
CA SER A 11 1.16 5.88 -11.86
C SER A 11 2.32 6.42 -11.03
N LEU A 12 2.14 6.60 -9.72
CA LEU A 12 3.17 7.06 -8.80
C LEU A 12 4.11 5.92 -8.35
N LEU A 13 3.77 4.66 -8.64
CA LEU A 13 4.53 3.49 -8.23
C LEU A 13 5.50 3.07 -9.35
N PRO A 14 6.82 3.16 -9.15
CA PRO A 14 7.78 2.73 -10.17
C PRO A 14 7.69 1.21 -10.39
N PRO A 15 7.46 0.73 -11.63
CA PRO A 15 7.35 -0.70 -11.91
C PRO A 15 8.52 -1.55 -11.37
N PRO A 16 9.81 -1.13 -11.51
CA PRO A 16 10.93 -1.92 -10.98
C PRO A 16 10.85 -2.18 -9.47
N HIS A 17 10.27 -1.24 -8.71
CA HIS A 17 10.08 -1.39 -7.26
C HIS A 17 8.97 -2.43 -6.99
N LEU A 18 7.86 -2.36 -7.71
CA LEU A 18 6.75 -3.32 -7.59
C LEU A 18 7.21 -4.75 -7.89
N HIS A 19 7.94 -4.94 -8.99
CA HIS A 19 8.51 -6.24 -9.37
C HIS A 19 9.54 -6.74 -8.35
N THR A 20 10.32 -5.85 -7.74
CA THR A 20 11.24 -6.23 -6.67
C THR A 20 10.49 -6.74 -5.43
N LEU A 21 9.46 -6.04 -4.98
CA LEU A 21 8.61 -6.50 -3.88
C LEU A 21 7.92 -7.83 -4.19
N ALA A 22 7.32 -7.95 -5.37
CA ALA A 22 6.67 -9.17 -5.82
C ALA A 22 7.61 -10.38 -5.80
N ARG A 23 8.83 -10.23 -6.34
CA ARG A 23 9.86 -11.28 -6.30
C ARG A 23 10.24 -11.65 -4.87
N HIS A 24 10.40 -10.69 -3.97
CA HIS A 24 10.73 -10.98 -2.58
C HIS A 24 9.62 -11.76 -1.88
N TRP A 25 8.34 -11.39 -2.06
CA TRP A 25 7.22 -12.12 -1.47
C TRP A 25 7.07 -13.54 -2.03
N LEU A 26 7.26 -13.71 -3.35
CA LEU A 26 7.23 -15.04 -3.96
C LEU A 26 8.41 -15.92 -3.50
N GLN A 27 9.59 -15.33 -3.33
CA GLN A 27 10.76 -16.04 -2.78
C GLN A 27 10.58 -16.41 -1.31
N GLU A 28 9.93 -15.58 -0.52
CA GLU A 28 9.59 -15.89 0.87
C GLU A 28 8.64 -17.09 0.96
N ASP A 29 7.57 -17.10 0.16
CA ASP A 29 6.53 -18.15 0.22
C ASP A 29 6.98 -19.45 -0.47
N CYS A 30 7.79 -19.36 -1.53
CA CYS A 30 8.29 -20.50 -2.29
C CYS A 30 9.78 -20.31 -2.69
N PRO A 31 10.74 -20.47 -1.75
CA PRO A 31 12.16 -20.28 -2.03
C PRO A 31 12.78 -21.38 -2.92
N GLY A 32 12.13 -22.53 -3.04
CA GLY A 32 12.66 -23.71 -3.72
C GLY A 32 11.67 -24.33 -4.70
N LEU A 33 11.48 -25.65 -4.61
CA LEU A 33 10.53 -26.38 -5.44
C LEU A 33 9.10 -26.19 -4.93
N ASP A 34 8.14 -26.10 -5.85
CA ASP A 34 6.70 -26.16 -5.57
C ASP A 34 6.15 -27.54 -5.97
N PRO A 35 5.96 -28.49 -5.02
CA PRO A 35 5.41 -29.80 -5.32
C PRO A 35 3.97 -29.77 -5.82
N ALA A 36 3.20 -28.70 -5.57
CA ALA A 36 1.81 -28.61 -6.04
C ALA A 36 1.75 -28.68 -7.57
N ALA A 37 2.79 -28.19 -8.25
CA ALA A 37 2.92 -28.28 -9.70
C ALA A 37 2.88 -29.73 -10.24
N LEU A 38 3.34 -30.71 -9.47
CA LEU A 38 3.26 -32.14 -9.85
C LEU A 38 1.83 -32.67 -9.81
N LEU A 39 1.01 -32.14 -8.90
CA LEU A 39 -0.39 -32.56 -8.73
C LEU A 39 -1.31 -31.87 -9.74
N VAL A 40 -1.18 -30.54 -9.89
CA VAL A 40 -2.13 -29.74 -10.68
C VAL A 40 -1.68 -29.52 -12.13
N GLY A 41 -0.40 -29.77 -12.41
CA GLY A 41 0.21 -29.57 -13.72
C GLY A 41 0.23 -28.11 -14.19
N LEU A 42 0.59 -27.93 -15.46
CA LEU A 42 0.74 -26.61 -16.09
C LEU A 42 -0.42 -26.24 -17.02
N SER A 43 -1.53 -26.98 -16.98
CA SER A 43 -2.68 -26.72 -17.84
C SER A 43 -3.24 -25.31 -17.61
N PRO A 44 -3.65 -24.58 -18.66
CA PRO A 44 -4.29 -23.28 -18.52
C PRO A 44 -5.55 -23.36 -17.66
N ARG A 45 -5.71 -22.41 -16.76
CA ARG A 45 -6.87 -22.26 -15.87
C ARG A 45 -7.30 -20.80 -15.77
N LEU A 46 -8.57 -20.65 -15.41
CA LEU A 46 -9.17 -19.38 -15.01
C LEU A 46 -9.51 -19.45 -13.52
N ALA A 47 -9.05 -18.47 -12.75
CA ALA A 47 -9.40 -18.30 -11.35
C ALA A 47 -10.07 -16.94 -11.10
N ARG A 48 -10.78 -16.84 -9.97
CA ARG A 48 -11.49 -15.62 -9.57
C ARG A 48 -11.08 -15.22 -8.16
N ILE A 49 -10.79 -13.94 -7.97
CA ILE A 49 -10.64 -13.36 -6.62
C ILE A 49 -12.02 -12.86 -6.19
N VAL A 50 -12.50 -13.39 -5.06
CA VAL A 50 -13.81 -13.05 -4.49
C VAL A 50 -13.61 -12.39 -3.14
N CYS A 51 -14.18 -11.19 -2.98
CA CYS A 51 -14.20 -10.51 -1.69
C CYS A 51 -15.16 -11.21 -0.73
N LYS A 52 -14.68 -11.55 0.47
CA LYS A 52 -15.50 -12.14 1.55
C LYS A 52 -15.84 -11.14 2.65
N SER A 53 -15.32 -9.93 2.55
CA SER A 53 -15.54 -8.83 3.49
C SER A 53 -15.98 -7.59 2.73
N GLN A 54 -16.77 -6.75 3.38
CA GLN A 54 -17.09 -5.41 2.87
C GLN A 54 -15.92 -4.43 3.13
N GLY A 55 -15.73 -3.49 2.22
CA GLY A 55 -14.70 -2.46 2.37
C GLY A 55 -14.31 -1.81 1.04
N LEU A 56 -13.17 -1.12 1.03
CA LEU A 56 -12.56 -0.59 -0.18
C LEU A 56 -11.56 -1.57 -0.78
N LEU A 57 -11.64 -1.78 -2.09
CA LEU A 57 -10.65 -2.53 -2.85
C LEU A 57 -9.41 -1.64 -3.09
N ALA A 58 -8.24 -2.08 -2.63
CA ALA A 58 -6.97 -1.39 -2.85
C ALA A 58 -5.81 -2.37 -2.98
N GLY A 59 -4.81 -2.00 -3.78
CA GLY A 59 -3.56 -2.74 -3.95
C GLY A 59 -3.44 -3.43 -5.31
N LEU A 60 -4.23 -3.00 -6.31
CA LEU A 60 -4.23 -3.60 -7.65
C LEU A 60 -2.82 -3.64 -8.27
N PRO A 61 -2.01 -2.57 -8.23
CA PRO A 61 -0.68 -2.57 -8.87
C PRO A 61 0.29 -3.61 -8.30
N PHE A 62 0.18 -3.90 -7.00
CA PHE A 62 1.04 -4.90 -6.36
C PHE A 62 0.64 -6.32 -6.76
N VAL A 63 -0.67 -6.58 -6.85
CA VAL A 63 -1.19 -7.87 -7.32
C VAL A 63 -0.83 -8.12 -8.78
N ASP A 64 -0.96 -7.09 -9.62
CA ASP A 64 -0.57 -7.18 -11.03
C ASP A 64 0.92 -7.49 -11.19
N ALA A 65 1.78 -6.91 -10.36
CA ALA A 65 3.21 -7.22 -10.35
C ALA A 65 3.49 -8.69 -9.97
N VAL A 66 2.79 -9.23 -8.96
CA VAL A 66 2.92 -10.66 -8.58
C VAL A 66 2.49 -11.58 -9.72
N TRP A 67 1.35 -11.29 -10.37
CA TRP A 67 0.93 -12.09 -11.52
C TRP A 67 1.88 -11.98 -12.71
N ALA A 68 2.45 -10.81 -12.95
CA ALA A 68 3.44 -10.60 -14.00
C ALA A 68 4.71 -11.44 -13.77
N GLU A 69 5.24 -11.50 -12.55
CA GLU A 69 6.40 -12.36 -12.20
C GLU A 69 6.11 -13.84 -12.46
N LEU A 70 4.85 -14.25 -12.22
CA LEU A 70 4.40 -15.61 -12.48
C LEU A 70 3.98 -15.85 -13.94
N GLY A 71 4.03 -14.86 -14.82
CA GLY A 71 3.57 -14.98 -16.21
C GLY A 71 2.07 -15.23 -16.34
N CYS A 72 1.30 -14.86 -15.33
CA CYS A 72 -0.16 -14.86 -15.31
C CYS A 72 -0.71 -13.50 -15.76
N ARG A 73 -1.97 -13.46 -16.19
CA ARG A 73 -2.68 -12.23 -16.56
C ARG A 73 -3.88 -12.03 -15.65
N SER A 74 -4.11 -10.81 -15.21
CA SER A 74 -5.29 -10.41 -14.43
C SER A 74 -6.21 -9.49 -15.24
N SER A 75 -7.50 -9.52 -14.95
CA SER A 75 -8.49 -8.55 -15.41
C SER A 75 -9.36 -8.16 -14.22
N TRP A 76 -9.23 -6.90 -13.83
CA TRP A 76 -10.03 -6.32 -12.75
C TRP A 76 -11.45 -6.06 -13.24
N LYS A 77 -12.43 -6.55 -12.47
CA LYS A 77 -13.87 -6.32 -12.71
C LYS A 77 -14.38 -5.08 -11.98
N VAL A 78 -13.60 -4.60 -11.01
CA VAL A 78 -13.92 -3.47 -10.15
C VAL A 78 -12.69 -2.56 -10.12
N PRO A 79 -12.85 -1.24 -10.33
CA PRO A 79 -11.72 -0.32 -10.30
C PRO A 79 -11.20 -0.12 -8.87
N GLU A 80 -9.96 0.31 -8.73
CA GLU A 80 -9.35 0.60 -7.43
C GLU A 80 -10.10 1.73 -6.69
N GLY A 81 -10.17 1.62 -5.37
CA GLY A 81 -10.91 2.57 -4.52
C GLY A 81 -12.42 2.37 -4.56
N SER A 82 -12.91 1.32 -5.21
CA SER A 82 -14.34 0.98 -5.16
C SER A 82 -14.72 0.32 -3.85
N HIS A 83 -15.96 0.57 -3.41
CA HIS A 83 -16.57 -0.19 -2.33
C HIS A 83 -17.03 -1.57 -2.84
N VAL A 84 -16.68 -2.62 -2.11
CA VAL A 84 -17.03 -4.01 -2.42
C VAL A 84 -17.81 -4.63 -1.27
N THR A 85 -18.62 -5.63 -1.58
CA THR A 85 -19.42 -6.40 -0.60
C THR A 85 -19.03 -7.88 -0.65
N PRO A 86 -19.34 -8.68 0.38
CA PRO A 86 -19.13 -10.13 0.32
C PRO A 86 -19.80 -10.74 -0.93
N GLY A 87 -19.08 -11.62 -1.62
CA GLY A 87 -19.51 -12.24 -2.87
C GLY A 87 -19.12 -11.47 -4.14
N THR A 88 -18.60 -10.24 -4.04
CA THR A 88 -18.12 -9.50 -5.21
C THR A 88 -16.90 -10.18 -5.82
N VAL A 89 -16.97 -10.54 -7.10
CA VAL A 89 -15.82 -10.98 -7.90
C VAL A 89 -15.05 -9.73 -8.34
N VAL A 90 -13.83 -9.55 -7.85
CA VAL A 90 -13.03 -8.34 -8.12
C VAL A 90 -12.02 -8.51 -9.25
N ALA A 91 -11.58 -9.74 -9.52
CA ALA A 91 -10.66 -10.03 -10.61
C ALA A 91 -10.84 -11.44 -11.15
N GLU A 92 -10.51 -11.59 -12.43
CA GLU A 92 -10.28 -12.87 -13.10
C GLU A 92 -8.80 -13.01 -13.46
N ILE A 93 -8.25 -14.22 -13.33
CA ILE A 93 -6.83 -14.52 -13.51
C ILE A 93 -6.68 -15.70 -14.46
N TRP A 94 -5.83 -15.54 -15.46
CA TRP A 94 -5.48 -16.58 -16.45
C TRP A 94 -4.01 -16.93 -16.35
N GLY A 95 -3.71 -18.22 -16.31
CA GLY A 95 -2.35 -18.73 -16.16
C GLY A 95 -2.35 -20.25 -16.06
N SER A 96 -1.18 -20.84 -15.85
CA SER A 96 -1.10 -22.28 -15.53
C SER A 96 -1.64 -22.54 -14.12
N ALA A 97 -2.26 -23.69 -13.90
CA ALA A 97 -2.81 -24.07 -12.60
C ALA A 97 -1.77 -23.91 -11.47
N ALA A 98 -0.57 -24.46 -11.65
CA ALA A 98 0.52 -24.35 -10.69
C ALA A 98 0.87 -22.89 -10.34
N ARG A 99 1.00 -22.02 -11.35
CA ARG A 99 1.42 -20.63 -11.11
C ARG A 99 0.32 -19.76 -10.51
N ILE A 100 -0.95 -20.02 -10.84
CA ILE A 100 -2.06 -19.36 -10.15
C ILE A 100 -2.03 -19.71 -8.66
N LEU A 101 -1.86 -20.99 -8.32
CA LEU A 101 -1.83 -21.45 -6.93
C LEU A 101 -0.59 -20.94 -6.18
N GLN A 102 0.57 -20.91 -6.83
CA GLN A 102 1.81 -20.39 -6.25
C GLN A 102 1.68 -18.91 -5.83
N GLY A 103 0.95 -18.09 -6.59
CA GLY A 103 0.74 -16.68 -6.26
C GLY A 103 -0.45 -16.41 -5.35
N GLU A 104 -1.32 -17.40 -5.10
CA GLU A 104 -2.61 -17.22 -4.43
C GLU A 104 -2.44 -16.57 -3.05
N ARG A 105 -1.58 -17.16 -2.20
CA ARG A 105 -1.41 -16.70 -0.82
C ARG A 105 -0.87 -15.28 -0.78
N VAL A 106 0.21 -15.02 -1.51
CA VAL A 106 0.84 -13.70 -1.62
C VAL A 106 -0.16 -12.64 -2.08
N VAL A 107 -0.92 -12.92 -3.15
CA VAL A 107 -1.88 -11.96 -3.71
C VAL A 107 -3.03 -11.68 -2.74
N LEU A 108 -3.61 -12.71 -2.12
CA LEU A 108 -4.71 -12.52 -1.16
C LEU A 108 -4.25 -11.75 0.08
N GLU A 109 -3.03 -11.99 0.53
CA GLU A 109 -2.44 -11.29 1.66
C GLU A 109 -2.14 -9.82 1.36
N VAL A 110 -1.51 -9.54 0.22
CA VAL A 110 -1.21 -8.17 -0.22
C VAL A 110 -2.50 -7.37 -0.41
N LEU A 111 -3.44 -7.93 -1.17
CA LEU A 111 -4.72 -7.29 -1.45
C LEU A 111 -5.54 -7.09 -0.16
N GLY A 112 -5.57 -8.10 0.70
CA GLY A 112 -6.29 -8.06 1.98
C GLY A 112 -5.76 -6.98 2.92
N ARG A 113 -4.44 -6.90 3.12
CA ARG A 113 -3.81 -5.90 4.00
C ARG A 113 -3.93 -4.48 3.43
N CYS A 114 -3.73 -4.30 2.12
CA CYS A 114 -3.88 -3.00 1.47
C CYS A 114 -5.33 -2.50 1.53
N SER A 115 -6.29 -3.36 1.17
CA SER A 115 -7.72 -3.08 1.23
C SER A 115 -8.21 -2.82 2.65
N GLY A 116 -7.71 -3.56 3.64
CA GLY A 116 -7.99 -3.33 5.06
C GLY A 116 -7.53 -1.94 5.52
N THR A 117 -6.31 -1.54 5.11
CA THR A 117 -5.77 -0.21 5.41
C THR A 117 -6.60 0.89 4.75
N ALA A 118 -6.94 0.75 3.47
CA ALA A 118 -7.78 1.71 2.74
C ALA A 118 -9.17 1.85 3.36
N THR A 119 -9.78 0.73 3.76
CA THR A 119 -11.09 0.70 4.43
C THR A 119 -11.05 1.44 5.76
N ALA A 120 -10.04 1.17 6.60
CA ALA A 120 -9.88 1.84 7.89
C ALA A 120 -9.64 3.35 7.72
N ALA A 121 -8.80 3.73 6.75
CA ALA A 121 -8.54 5.13 6.42
C ALA A 121 -9.81 5.85 5.97
N ARG A 122 -10.58 5.25 5.06
CA ARG A 122 -11.85 5.82 4.58
C ARG A 122 -12.83 6.07 5.72
N ARG A 123 -12.99 5.11 6.63
CA ARG A 123 -13.85 5.27 7.81
C ARG A 123 -13.42 6.46 8.66
N ALA A 124 -12.13 6.62 8.93
CA ALA A 124 -11.63 7.74 9.71
C ALA A 124 -11.88 9.10 9.01
N VAL A 125 -11.67 9.16 7.70
CA VAL A 125 -11.95 10.36 6.88
C VAL A 125 -13.44 10.70 6.90
N GLU A 126 -14.31 9.69 6.76
CA GLU A 126 -15.77 9.88 6.79
C GLU A 126 -16.26 10.34 8.16
N VAL A 127 -15.71 9.82 9.26
CA VAL A 127 -16.01 10.31 10.62
C VAL A 127 -15.65 11.80 10.75
N GLY A 128 -14.44 12.20 10.34
CA GLY A 128 -14.02 13.61 10.40
C GLY A 128 -14.95 14.53 9.58
N ARG A 129 -15.27 14.12 8.35
CA ARG A 129 -16.19 14.87 7.47
C ARG A 129 -17.60 14.96 8.04
N GLY A 130 -18.11 13.87 8.62
CA GLY A 130 -19.44 13.84 9.25
C GLY A 130 -19.56 14.78 10.46
N LEU A 131 -18.44 15.08 11.12
CA LEU A 131 -18.35 16.06 12.21
C LEU A 131 -18.13 17.51 11.70
N GLY A 132 -18.09 17.74 10.39
CA GLY A 132 -17.78 19.05 9.81
C GLY A 132 -16.33 19.48 10.03
N TRP A 133 -15.42 18.55 10.33
CA TRP A 133 -14.01 18.86 10.55
C TRP A 133 -13.31 19.13 9.21
N GLY A 134 -12.73 20.33 9.06
CA GLY A 134 -12.02 20.76 7.86
C GLY A 134 -10.55 20.32 7.77
N GLY A 135 -10.08 19.46 8.67
CA GLY A 135 -8.71 18.96 8.67
C GLY A 135 -8.49 17.75 7.76
N VAL A 136 -7.27 17.21 7.81
CA VAL A 136 -6.84 16.06 7.02
C VAL A 136 -6.45 14.91 7.94
N VAL A 137 -7.00 13.72 7.67
CA VAL A 137 -6.61 12.50 8.40
C VAL A 137 -5.23 12.06 7.91
N GLY A 138 -4.25 12.01 8.81
CA GLY A 138 -2.87 11.66 8.52
C GLY A 138 -2.47 10.27 9.04
N GLY A 139 -1.69 9.55 8.24
CA GLY A 139 -1.02 8.30 8.61
C GLY A 139 0.22 8.51 9.47
N THR A 140 0.93 7.41 9.76
CA THR A 140 2.17 7.45 10.57
C THR A 140 3.26 6.56 9.98
N ARG A 141 4.41 6.46 10.64
CA ARG A 141 5.47 5.49 10.33
C ARG A 141 5.36 4.18 11.12
N LYS A 142 4.25 3.99 11.86
CA LYS A 142 3.91 2.72 12.54
C LYS A 142 3.36 1.73 11.51
N THR A 143 4.22 1.40 10.56
CA THR A 143 3.94 0.53 9.43
C THR A 143 4.68 -0.78 9.61
N THR A 144 4.15 -1.87 9.06
CA THR A 144 4.82 -3.16 9.09
C THR A 144 6.20 -3.06 8.40
N PRO A 145 7.30 -3.51 9.04
CA PRO A 145 8.61 -3.54 8.40
C PRO A 145 8.57 -4.29 7.05
N GLY A 146 9.18 -3.74 6.01
CA GLY A 146 9.16 -4.32 4.66
C GLY A 146 7.86 -4.09 3.87
N PHE A 147 6.76 -3.67 4.52
CA PHE A 147 5.44 -3.55 3.88
C PHE A 147 4.91 -2.11 3.79
N ARG A 148 5.74 -1.13 4.17
CA ARG A 148 5.37 0.29 4.27
C ARG A 148 4.76 0.86 2.98
N LEU A 149 5.29 0.51 1.82
CA LEU A 149 4.80 1.05 0.54
C LEU A 149 3.32 0.68 0.33
N VAL A 150 2.96 -0.57 0.59
CA VAL A 150 1.60 -1.08 0.43
C VAL A 150 0.64 -0.40 1.41
N GLU A 151 1.03 -0.27 2.69
CA GLU A 151 0.19 0.37 3.70
C GLU A 151 0.00 1.87 3.43
N LYS A 152 1.06 2.58 3.04
CA LYS A 152 0.99 4.00 2.67
C LYS A 152 0.12 4.22 1.43
N TYR A 153 0.24 3.33 0.45
CA TYR A 153 -0.63 3.32 -0.72
C TYR A 153 -2.09 3.10 -0.34
N GLY A 154 -2.37 2.14 0.54
CA GLY A 154 -3.71 1.89 1.08
C GLY A 154 -4.30 3.14 1.76
N LEU A 155 -3.51 3.87 2.56
CA LEU A 155 -3.96 5.14 3.16
C LEU A 155 -4.40 6.15 2.08
N TRP A 156 -3.60 6.31 1.03
CA TRP A 156 -3.92 7.20 -0.09
C TRP A 156 -5.21 6.80 -0.81
N VAL A 157 -5.37 5.53 -1.17
CA VAL A 157 -6.61 5.02 -1.80
C VAL A 157 -7.82 5.22 -0.89
N GLY A 158 -7.64 5.07 0.43
CA GLY A 158 -8.65 5.36 1.44
C GLY A 158 -9.04 6.84 1.56
N GLY A 159 -8.23 7.75 0.99
CA GLY A 159 -8.43 9.20 1.06
C GLY A 159 -7.77 9.88 2.25
N ALA A 160 -6.88 9.18 2.97
CA ALA A 160 -6.07 9.76 4.03
C ALA A 160 -4.71 10.22 3.47
N ASP A 161 -4.12 11.23 4.11
CA ASP A 161 -2.75 11.64 3.86
C ASP A 161 -1.81 10.55 4.42
N PRO A 162 -0.87 9.98 3.66
CA PRO A 162 0.04 8.96 4.16
C PRO A 162 0.93 9.53 5.25
N HIS A 163 1.09 10.86 5.29
CA HIS A 163 2.07 11.61 6.04
C HIS A 163 3.49 11.22 5.59
N ARG A 164 4.51 11.77 6.25
CA ARG A 164 5.91 11.45 5.95
C ARG A 164 6.15 9.94 5.77
N TYR A 165 6.87 9.60 4.72
CA TYR A 165 7.14 8.22 4.35
C TYR A 165 8.24 7.61 5.23
N ASP A 166 9.37 8.30 5.37
CA ASP A 166 10.57 7.82 6.04
C ASP A 166 11.18 8.89 6.97
N LEU A 167 12.45 8.70 7.35
CA LEU A 167 13.22 9.65 8.16
C LEU A 167 13.78 10.82 7.33
N GLY A 168 14.00 10.62 6.03
CA GLY A 168 14.66 11.59 5.15
C GLY A 168 13.71 12.65 4.61
N GLY A 169 12.40 12.36 4.53
CA GLY A 169 11.44 13.32 3.97
C GLY A 169 11.14 14.54 4.84
N MET A 170 11.08 14.37 6.17
CA MET A 170 10.78 15.47 7.09
C MET A 170 11.39 15.24 8.47
N LEU A 171 12.14 16.22 8.97
CA LEU A 171 12.59 16.27 10.36
C LEU A 171 11.37 16.43 11.28
N MET A 172 11.11 15.42 12.12
CA MET A 172 10.12 15.53 13.18
C MET A 172 10.84 15.42 14.51
N VAL A 173 10.98 16.57 15.16
CA VAL A 173 11.48 16.65 16.52
C VAL A 173 10.44 16.03 17.45
N LYS A 174 10.93 15.29 18.45
CA LYS A 174 10.15 14.59 19.47
C LYS A 174 10.84 14.80 20.81
N ASP A 175 10.18 14.45 21.89
CA ASP A 175 10.76 14.50 23.24
C ASP A 175 12.09 13.76 23.34
N THR A 176 12.24 12.60 22.69
CA THR A 176 13.50 11.86 22.66
C THR A 176 14.64 12.65 22.01
N HIS A 177 14.36 13.45 20.98
CA HIS A 177 15.37 14.29 20.35
C HIS A 177 15.74 15.47 21.25
N ARG A 178 14.76 16.05 21.97
CA ARG A 178 15.00 17.08 23.00
C ARG A 178 15.93 16.54 24.08
N ASP A 179 15.59 15.38 24.65
CA ASP A 179 16.34 14.77 25.74
C ASP A 179 17.77 14.43 25.30
N ALA A 180 17.95 13.93 24.07
CA ALA A 180 19.26 13.64 23.52
C ALA A 180 20.08 14.90 23.18
N ALA A 181 19.44 15.98 22.73
CA ALA A 181 20.11 17.23 22.37
C ALA A 181 20.42 18.12 23.58
N GLY A 182 19.81 17.86 24.75
CA GLY A 182 20.03 18.63 25.97
C GLY A 182 19.55 20.08 25.88
N VAL A 183 18.68 20.40 24.90
CA VAL A 183 18.17 21.76 24.66
C VAL A 183 16.67 21.85 24.97
N PRO A 184 16.18 22.96 25.55
CA PRO A 184 14.75 23.19 25.67
C PRO A 184 14.08 23.33 24.29
N MET A 185 12.88 22.77 24.11
CA MET A 185 12.16 22.80 22.81
C MET A 185 11.61 24.18 22.41
N THR A 186 11.91 25.24 23.14
CA THR A 186 11.38 26.59 22.86
C THR A 186 11.94 27.19 21.57
N GLU A 187 13.18 26.86 21.20
CA GLU A 187 13.78 27.20 19.91
C GLU A 187 14.84 26.13 19.57
N VAL A 188 14.66 25.40 18.46
CA VAL A 188 15.64 24.43 17.98
C VAL A 188 16.23 24.96 16.69
N SER A 189 17.45 25.51 16.77
CA SER A 189 18.28 25.85 15.61
C SER A 189 19.14 24.65 15.25
N VAL A 190 19.00 24.15 14.03
CA VAL A 190 19.86 23.08 13.51
C VAL A 190 20.75 23.69 12.44
N ALA A 191 22.06 23.66 12.67
CA ALA A 191 23.04 23.98 11.63
C ALA A 191 22.99 22.88 10.55
N ILE A 192 22.77 23.27 9.31
CA ILE A 192 22.78 22.36 8.16
C ILE A 192 24.04 22.68 7.35
N PRO A 193 24.78 21.70 6.80
CA PRO A 193 25.90 22.00 5.92
C PRO A 193 25.46 22.94 4.78
N GLY A 194 25.97 24.18 4.77
CA GLY A 194 25.60 25.21 3.78
C GLY A 194 24.47 26.18 4.18
N GLY A 195 23.94 26.14 5.41
CA GLY A 195 22.95 27.13 5.88
C GLY A 195 22.42 26.88 7.30
N GLU A 196 21.48 27.73 7.76
CA GLU A 196 20.82 27.56 9.06
C GLU A 196 19.33 27.23 8.89
N GLY A 197 18.85 26.21 9.60
CA GLY A 197 17.42 25.89 9.71
C GLY A 197 16.90 26.30 11.08
N HIS A 198 15.96 27.25 11.13
CA HIS A 198 15.32 27.68 12.37
C HIS A 198 13.94 27.01 12.53
N PHE A 199 13.72 26.35 13.66
CA PHE A 199 12.43 25.77 14.02
C PHE A 199 11.93 26.39 15.33
N ARG A 200 10.76 27.02 15.28
CA ARG A 200 10.02 27.51 16.46
C ARG A 200 8.88 26.54 16.79
N TRP A 201 8.81 26.12 18.05
CA TRP A 201 7.73 25.28 18.56
C TRP A 201 6.82 26.09 19.47
N GLY A 202 5.52 26.14 19.17
CA GLY A 202 4.54 26.93 19.92
C GLY A 202 4.29 28.30 19.28
N ARG A 203 3.06 28.80 19.45
CA ARG A 203 2.73 30.20 19.16
C ARG A 203 3.58 31.15 19.99
#